data_AF-A0A521A1Y4-F1
#
_entry.id   AF-A0A521A1Y4-F1
#
_cell.length_a   1.000
_cell.length_b   1.000
_cell.length_c   1.000
_cell.angle_alpha   90.00
_cell.angle_beta   90.00
_cell.angle_gamma   90.00
#
_symmetry.space_group_name_H-M   'P 1'
#
loop_
_entity.id
_entity.type
_entity.pdbx_description
1 polymer ?
#
loop_
_entity_poly.entity_id
_entity_poly.type
_entity_poly.pdbx_seq_one_letter_code
_entity_poly.pdbx_strand_id
1 'polypeptide(L)'
;SVIRGKFWGLQEEQIQDLIITTSPPAKELLGRMMAAATVRDAFNELSSTKYKDLVPQVENELDAIAEFERAFELSIYTSSLRSFTKMFSFATIVGITKLTSFEIRNLAAIAFAVEQKIPTETTMSKLILEEE
;
A
#
# COMPACT_ATOMS: atom_id res chain seq x y z
N SER A 1 -9.18 -3.60 -2.97
CA SER A 1 -7.95 -4.26 -3.46
C SER A 1 -8.25 -5.74 -3.69
N VAL A 2 -7.57 -6.40 -4.63
CA VAL A 2 -7.79 -7.84 -4.90
C VAL A 2 -7.59 -8.69 -3.64
N ILE A 3 -6.57 -8.37 -2.85
CA ILE A 3 -6.25 -9.03 -1.59
C ILE A 3 -7.40 -8.91 -0.56
N ARG A 4 -7.92 -7.70 -0.31
CA ARG A 4 -9.07 -7.53 0.62
C ARG A 4 -10.36 -8.16 0.09
N GLY A 5 -10.58 -8.09 -1.23
CA GLY A 5 -11.74 -8.74 -1.84
C GLY A 5 -11.73 -10.25 -1.62
N LYS A 6 -10.55 -10.87 -1.77
CA LYS A 6 -10.34 -12.29 -1.47
C LYS A 6 -10.51 -12.59 0.03
N PHE A 7 -9.94 -11.78 0.91
CA PHE A 7 -10.10 -11.94 2.37
C PHE A 7 -11.57 -11.85 2.82
N TRP A 8 -12.38 -11.00 2.19
CA TRP A 8 -13.82 -10.88 2.47
C TRP A 8 -14.69 -11.90 1.73
N GLY A 9 -14.10 -12.80 0.93
CA GLY A 9 -14.83 -13.81 0.19
C GLY A 9 -15.73 -13.25 -0.92
N LEU A 10 -15.38 -12.10 -1.50
CA LEU A 10 -16.09 -11.54 -2.64
C LEU A 10 -15.98 -12.49 -3.85
N GLN A 11 -17.03 -12.52 -4.67
CA GLN A 11 -17.01 -13.27 -5.92
C GLN A 11 -16.02 -12.66 -6.91
N GLU A 12 -15.38 -13.49 -7.75
CA GLU A 12 -14.37 -13.02 -8.70
C GLU A 12 -14.90 -11.93 -9.64
N GLU A 13 -16.15 -12.05 -10.09
CA GLU A 13 -16.83 -11.04 -10.92
C GLU A 13 -16.87 -9.67 -10.23
N GLN A 14 -17.19 -9.64 -8.93
CA GLN A 14 -17.23 -8.40 -8.14
C GLN A 14 -15.84 -7.80 -7.96
N ILE A 15 -14.81 -8.64 -7.80
CA ILE A 15 -13.42 -8.16 -7.70
C ILE A 15 -12.96 -7.62 -9.05
N GLN A 16 -13.34 -8.28 -10.14
CA GLN A 16 -12.98 -7.89 -11.51
C GLN A 16 -13.54 -6.52 -11.87
N ASP A 17 -14.78 -6.21 -11.48
CA ASP A 17 -15.40 -4.89 -11.70
C ASP A 17 -14.66 -3.74 -10.98
N LEU A 18 -13.88 -4.06 -9.95
CA LEU A 18 -13.08 -3.08 -9.19
C LEU A 18 -11.65 -2.91 -9.72
N ILE A 19 -11.24 -3.68 -10.74
CA ILE A 19 -9.88 -3.63 -11.28
C ILE A 19 -9.74 -2.51 -12.31
N ILE A 20 -8.78 -1.63 -12.07
CA ILE A 20 -8.34 -0.64 -13.06
C ILE A 20 -7.28 -1.28 -13.96
N THR A 21 -7.61 -1.45 -15.24
CA THR A 21 -6.67 -1.99 -16.23
C THR A 21 -5.70 -0.90 -16.67
N THR A 22 -4.47 -0.94 -16.15
CA THR A 22 -3.41 0.05 -16.49
C THR A 22 -2.45 -0.46 -17.57
N SER A 23 -2.16 -1.77 -17.58
CA SER A 23 -1.30 -2.41 -18.57
C SER A 23 -1.63 -3.91 -18.68
N PRO A 24 -1.36 -4.56 -19.83
CA PRO A 24 -1.60 -5.99 -19.99
C PRO A 24 -0.93 -6.87 -18.93
N PRO A 25 0.36 -6.69 -18.57
CA PRO A 25 1.00 -7.50 -17.53
C PRO A 25 0.40 -7.30 -16.14
N ALA A 26 -0.05 -6.07 -15.82
CA ALA A 26 -0.72 -5.81 -14.55
C ALA A 26 -2.10 -6.49 -14.49
N LYS A 27 -2.85 -6.51 -15.60
CA LYS A 27 -4.13 -7.21 -15.68
C LYS A 27 -3.97 -8.71 -15.48
N GLU A 28 -2.97 -9.32 -16.13
CA GLU A 28 -2.69 -10.76 -15.98
C GLU A 28 -2.27 -11.12 -14.55
N LEU A 29 -1.41 -10.31 -13.92
CA LEU A 29 -1.01 -10.50 -12.53
C LEU A 29 -2.21 -10.44 -11.58
N LEU A 30 -3.05 -9.40 -11.71
CA LEU A 30 -4.25 -9.27 -10.88
C LEU A 30 -5.24 -10.42 -11.14
N GLY A 31 -5.34 -10.90 -12.38
CA GLY A 31 -6.10 -12.10 -12.74
C GLY A 31 -5.62 -13.35 -12.00
N ARG A 32 -4.32 -13.61 -11.98
CA ARG A 32 -3.73 -14.74 -11.23
C ARG A 32 -3.97 -14.61 -9.73
N MET A 33 -3.85 -13.39 -9.18
CA MET A 33 -4.14 -13.13 -7.77
C MET A 33 -5.61 -13.36 -7.39
N MET A 34 -6.56 -13.08 -8.29
CA MET A 34 -7.99 -13.38 -8.06
C MET A 34 -8.23 -14.89 -8.02
N ALA A 35 -7.69 -15.61 -9.01
CA ALA A 35 -7.87 -17.06 -9.18
C ALA A 35 -7.09 -17.90 -8.16
N ALA A 36 -6.15 -17.30 -7.42
CA ALA A 36 -5.40 -17.97 -6.35
C ALA A 36 -6.35 -18.58 -5.30
N ALA A 37 -6.01 -19.70 -4.66
CA ALA A 37 -6.95 -20.32 -3.70
C ALA A 37 -7.04 -19.53 -2.39
N THR A 38 -5.90 -19.11 -1.85
CA THR A 38 -5.78 -18.40 -0.57
C THR A 38 -5.22 -16.99 -0.72
N VAL A 39 -5.35 -16.16 0.33
CA VAL A 39 -4.70 -14.85 0.38
C VAL A 39 -3.18 -14.99 0.26
N ARG A 40 -2.60 -16.04 0.85
CA ARG A 40 -1.16 -16.32 0.78
C ARG A 40 -0.71 -16.69 -0.63
N ASP A 41 -1.51 -17.46 -1.36
CA ASP A 41 -1.23 -17.76 -2.76
C ASP A 41 -1.27 -16.50 -3.63
N ALA A 42 -2.21 -15.59 -3.35
CA ALA A 42 -2.25 -14.29 -4.02
C ALA A 42 -1.00 -13.44 -3.73
N PHE A 43 -0.44 -13.52 -2.51
CA PHE A 43 0.85 -12.89 -2.20
C PHE A 43 2.03 -13.55 -2.92
N ASN A 44 2.02 -14.88 -3.07
CA ASN A 44 3.06 -15.60 -3.78
C ASN A 44 3.18 -15.16 -5.25
N GLU A 45 2.07 -14.81 -5.90
CA GLU A 45 2.09 -14.23 -7.27
C GLU A 45 2.94 -12.95 -7.36
N LEU A 46 2.96 -12.13 -6.30
CA LEU A 46 3.75 -10.90 -6.24
C LEU A 46 5.26 -11.16 -6.10
N SER A 47 5.65 -12.33 -5.59
CA SER A 47 7.07 -12.69 -5.38
C SER A 47 7.87 -12.79 -6.69
N SER A 48 7.18 -13.01 -7.81
CA SER A 48 7.77 -13.03 -9.15
C SER A 48 7.97 -11.64 -9.76
N THR A 49 7.57 -10.58 -9.05
CA THR A 49 7.49 -9.22 -9.58
C THR A 49 8.42 -8.26 -8.84
N LYS A 50 8.43 -6.98 -9.27
CA LYS A 50 9.11 -5.90 -8.54
C LYS A 50 8.58 -5.66 -7.13
N TYR A 51 7.44 -6.24 -6.76
CA TYR A 51 6.82 -6.11 -5.43
C TYR A 51 7.24 -7.23 -4.47
N LYS A 52 8.17 -8.11 -4.85
CA LYS A 52 8.63 -9.24 -4.03
C LYS A 52 9.06 -8.82 -2.61
N ASP A 53 9.69 -7.66 -2.48
CA ASP A 53 10.23 -7.18 -1.20
C ASP A 53 9.13 -6.61 -0.29
N LEU A 54 7.91 -6.47 -0.81
CA LEU A 54 6.74 -6.04 -0.05
C LEU A 54 5.92 -7.23 0.49
N VAL A 55 6.25 -8.46 0.08
CA VAL A 55 5.48 -9.66 0.45
C VAL A 55 5.67 -9.97 1.94
N PRO A 56 4.59 -9.94 2.74
CA PRO A 56 4.66 -10.16 4.19
C PRO A 56 5.02 -11.61 4.51
N GLN A 57 5.76 -11.81 5.61
CA GLN A 57 6.18 -13.15 6.05
C GLN A 57 5.28 -13.74 7.15
N VAL A 58 4.38 -12.93 7.70
CA VAL A 58 3.49 -13.30 8.82
C VAL A 58 2.47 -14.36 8.38
N GLU A 59 2.12 -15.28 9.28
CA GLU A 59 1.15 -16.36 9.02
C GLU A 59 -0.30 -15.88 9.09
N ASN A 60 -0.62 -14.97 10.01
CA ASN A 60 -1.96 -14.40 10.15
C ASN A 60 -2.30 -13.55 8.93
N GLU A 61 -3.38 -13.89 8.23
CA GLU A 61 -3.79 -13.20 7.01
C GLU A 61 -4.09 -11.71 7.23
N LEU A 62 -4.73 -11.35 8.34
CA LEU A 62 -5.12 -9.96 8.61
C LEU A 62 -3.90 -9.09 8.90
N ASP A 63 -2.96 -9.62 9.69
CA ASP A 63 -1.70 -8.94 9.98
C ASP A 63 -0.82 -8.84 8.72
N ALA A 64 -0.78 -9.90 7.91
CA ALA A 64 -0.08 -9.89 6.62
C ALA A 64 -0.63 -8.84 5.66
N ILE A 65 -1.96 -8.69 5.58
CA ILE A 65 -2.60 -7.64 4.77
C ILE A 65 -2.21 -6.25 5.29
N ALA A 66 -2.25 -6.03 6.60
CA ALA A 66 -1.90 -4.74 7.18
C ALA A 66 -0.43 -4.38 6.95
N GLU A 67 0.48 -5.35 7.10
CA GLU A 67 1.92 -5.19 6.83
C GLU A 67 2.17 -4.86 5.35
N PHE A 68 1.55 -5.60 4.44
CA PHE A 68 1.65 -5.33 3.01
C PHE A 68 1.14 -3.93 2.65
N GLU A 69 -0.03 -3.54 3.16
CA GLU A 69 -0.62 -2.21 2.90
C GLU A 69 0.30 -1.10 3.38
N ARG A 70 0.93 -1.28 4.55
CA ARG A 70 1.91 -0.35 5.10
C ARG A 70 3.17 -0.27 4.24
N ALA A 71 3.76 -1.40 3.87
CA ALA A 71 4.95 -1.45 3.03
C ALA A 71 4.68 -0.81 1.64
N PHE A 72 3.49 -1.05 1.09
CA PHE A 72 3.06 -0.45 -0.17
C PHE A 72 2.86 1.06 -0.05
N GLU A 73 2.31 1.54 1.07
CA GLU A 73 2.17 2.98 1.35
C GLU A 73 3.53 3.67 1.45
N LEU A 74 4.50 3.08 2.16
CA LEU A 74 5.89 3.56 2.21
C LEU A 74 6.53 3.60 0.82
N SER A 75 6.34 2.56 0.00
CA SER A 75 6.83 2.55 -1.38
C SER A 75 6.24 3.69 -2.23
N ILE A 76 4.96 4.06 -2.02
CA ILE A 76 4.33 5.20 -2.68
C ILE A 76 4.95 6.52 -2.18
N TYR A 77 5.19 6.64 -0.88
CA TYR A 77 5.86 7.79 -0.27
C TYR A 77 7.26 8.01 -0.87
N THR A 78 8.12 6.99 -0.85
CA THR A 78 9.47 7.04 -1.45
C THR A 78 9.43 7.35 -2.94
N SER A 79 8.48 6.78 -3.68
CA SER A 79 8.30 7.09 -5.12
C SER A 79 7.90 8.54 -5.36
N SER A 80 7.08 9.11 -4.47
CA SER A 80 6.67 10.52 -4.51
C SER A 80 7.85 11.44 -4.20
N LEU A 81 8.68 11.08 -3.22
CA LEU A 81 9.92 11.80 -2.88
C LEU A 81 10.93 11.80 -4.03
N ARG A 82 11.16 10.66 -4.68
CA ARG A 82 12.02 10.57 -5.89
C ARG A 82 11.48 11.36 -7.08
N SER A 83 10.16 11.56 -7.14
CA SER A 83 9.54 12.36 -8.20
C SER A 83 9.66 13.86 -7.92
N PHE A 84 9.66 14.25 -6.64
CA PHE A 84 9.88 15.62 -6.20
C PHE A 84 11.28 16.14 -6.54
N THR A 85 12.33 15.32 -6.46
CA THR A 85 13.71 15.74 -6.72
C THR A 85 14.03 16.01 -8.19
N LYS A 86 13.14 15.66 -9.12
CA LYS A 86 13.30 15.94 -10.56
C LYS A 86 12.74 17.33 -10.88
N MET A 87 13.60 18.35 -11.01
CA MET A 87 13.14 19.69 -11.42
C MET A 87 12.54 19.67 -12.84
N PHE A 88 11.49 20.47 -13.06
CA PHE A 88 10.84 20.71 -14.36
C PHE A 88 10.00 19.55 -14.96
N SER A 89 9.50 18.62 -14.15
CA SER A 89 8.55 17.59 -14.60
C SER A 89 7.14 17.83 -14.06
N PHE A 90 6.10 17.45 -14.82
CA PHE A 90 4.74 17.39 -14.28
C PHE A 90 4.63 16.36 -13.12
N ALA A 91 5.49 15.33 -13.12
CA ALA A 91 5.59 14.37 -12.02
C ALA A 91 5.96 15.02 -10.69
N THR A 92 6.66 16.16 -10.70
CA THR A 92 7.02 16.93 -9.50
C THR A 92 5.77 17.44 -8.79
N ILE A 93 4.79 17.97 -9.54
CA ILE A 93 3.53 18.49 -8.97
C ILE A 93 2.73 17.36 -8.31
N VAL A 94 2.67 16.19 -8.97
CA VAL A 94 2.05 14.99 -8.40
C VAL A 94 2.77 14.55 -7.14
N GLY A 95 4.11 14.54 -7.15
CA GLY A 95 4.95 14.24 -6.00
C GLY A 95 4.66 15.15 -4.82
N ILE A 96 4.69 16.47 -5.01
CA ILE A 96 4.37 17.49 -3.99
C ILE A 96 2.97 17.23 -3.42
N THR A 97 1.97 17.08 -4.28
CA THR A 97 0.57 16.89 -3.84
C THR A 97 0.43 15.64 -2.97
N LYS A 98 1.10 14.54 -3.34
CA LYS A 98 1.08 13.30 -2.55
C LYS A 98 1.83 13.46 -1.23
N LEU A 99 3.01 14.09 -1.23
CA LEU A 99 3.80 14.34 -0.01
C LEU A 99 3.05 15.25 0.98
N THR A 100 2.44 16.34 0.51
CA THR A 100 1.59 17.20 1.36
C THR A 100 0.40 16.44 1.93
N SER A 101 -0.21 15.52 1.16
CA SER A 101 -1.27 14.66 1.69
C SER A 101 -0.78 13.72 2.80
N PHE A 102 0.45 13.22 2.74
CA PHE A 102 1.06 12.43 3.80
C PHE A 102 1.35 13.27 5.05
N GLU A 103 1.86 14.48 4.86
CA GLU A 103 2.12 15.44 5.95
C GLU A 103 0.84 15.78 6.72
N ILE A 104 -0.23 16.13 6.01
CA ILE A 104 -1.54 16.42 6.62
C ILE A 104 -2.07 15.21 7.40
N ARG A 105 -1.92 13.99 6.86
CA ARG A 105 -2.34 12.75 7.53
C ARG A 105 -1.54 12.51 8.81
N ASN A 106 -0.22 12.69 8.77
CA ASN A 106 0.63 12.54 9.95
C ASN A 106 0.27 13.58 11.03
N LEU A 107 0.05 14.85 10.65
CA LEU A 107 -0.38 15.90 11.57
C LEU A 107 -1.72 15.58 12.23
N ALA A 108 -2.69 15.08 11.46
CA ALA A 108 -3.99 14.65 11.98
C ALA A 108 -3.84 13.48 12.96
N ALA A 109 -3.00 12.50 12.64
CA ALA A 109 -2.72 11.35 13.51
C ALA A 109 -2.06 11.78 14.83
N ILE A 110 -1.11 12.72 14.78
CA ILE A 110 -0.45 13.29 15.97
C ILE A 110 -1.48 14.05 16.82
N ALA A 111 -2.30 14.91 16.21
CA ALA A 111 -3.32 15.68 16.92
C ALA A 111 -4.32 14.76 17.65
N PHE A 112 -4.78 13.70 16.97
CA PHE A 112 -5.64 12.68 17.56
C PHE A 112 -4.95 11.94 18.71
N ALA A 113 -3.69 11.55 18.54
CA ALA A 113 -2.93 10.87 19.59
C ALA A 113 -2.74 11.73 20.84
N VAL A 114 -2.47 13.02 20.67
CA VAL A 114 -2.37 14.00 21.76
C VAL A 114 -3.70 14.13 22.51
N GLU A 115 -4.81 14.26 21.79
CA GLU A 115 -6.15 14.35 22.36
C GLU A 115 -6.51 13.10 23.18
N GLN A 116 -6.23 11.91 22.62
CA GLN A 116 -6.52 10.63 23.25
C GLN A 116 -5.46 10.17 24.25
N LYS A 117 -4.41 10.97 24.48
CA LYS A 117 -3.27 10.66 25.37
C LYS A 117 -2.59 9.32 25.03
N ILE A 118 -2.50 9.01 23.73
CA ILE A 118 -1.79 7.83 23.24
C ILE A 118 -0.27 8.06 23.40
N PRO A 119 0.51 7.07 23.86
CA PRO A 119 1.95 7.21 23.99
C PRO A 119 2.63 7.61 22.68
N THR A 120 3.69 8.43 22.80
CA THR A 120 4.46 8.92 21.66
C THR A 120 5.05 7.78 20.85
N GLU A 121 5.60 6.75 21.49
CA GLU A 121 6.19 5.58 20.82
C GLU A 121 5.17 4.87 19.90
N THR A 122 3.95 4.65 20.40
CA THR A 122 2.85 4.05 19.64
C THR A 122 2.37 4.93 18.49
N THR A 123 2.46 6.25 18.65
CA THR A 123 2.07 7.21 17.62
C THR A 123 3.11 7.23 16.51
N MET A 124 4.38 7.38 16.87
CA MET A 124 5.51 7.44 15.95
C MET A 124 5.64 6.17 15.12
N SER A 125 5.38 5.00 15.71
CA SER A 125 5.39 3.74 14.97
C SER A 125 4.32 3.65 13.88
N LYS A 126 3.30 4.52 13.87
CA LYS A 126 2.22 4.53 12.86
C LYS A 126 2.36 5.63 11.81
N LEU A 127 3.31 6.55 11.97
CA LEU A 127 3.52 7.63 11.00
C LEU A 127 4.27 7.10 9.77
N ILE A 128 3.99 7.72 8.62
CA ILE A 128 4.72 7.48 7.38
C ILE A 128 5.81 8.52 7.28
N LEU A 129 7.04 8.10 7.54
CA LEU A 129 8.24 8.96 7.54
C LEU A 129 9.30 8.35 6.63
N GLU A 130 10.26 9.15 6.20
CA GLU A 130 11.47 8.64 5.57
C GLU A 130 12.28 7.87 6.62
N GLU A 131 12.68 6.64 6.31
CA GLU A 131 13.63 5.88 7.12
C GLU A 131 15.04 6.36 6.71
N GLU A 132 15.82 6.89 7.67
CA GLU A 132 17.22 7.32 7.49
C GLU A 132 18.18 6.15 7.24
#